data_AF-A0A956I772-F1
#
_entry.id   AF-A0A956I772-F1
#
_cell.length_a   1.000
_cell.length_b   1.000
_cell.length_c   1.000
_cell.angle_alpha   90.00
_cell.angle_beta   90.00
_cell.angle_gamma   90.00
#
_symmetry.space_group_name_H-M   'P 1'
#
loop_
_entity.id
_entity.type
_entity.pdbx_description
1 polymer ?
#
loop_
_entity_poly.entity_id
_entity_poly.type
_entity_poly.pdbx_seq_one_letter_code
_entity_poly.pdbx_strand_id
1 'polypeptide(L)'
;MRRAIPALVCLLALTSCGTVAGRRSSLQAASGPRASAPIAAAMAPVDAPLARSLYVGSFAERDAALELAAAHGVSEITLYGLGGALSHETDTLAAFIEAAQARGVGAIAPVSGMDRVESLARFEREHPSARFAGWVTEFEFWNAPGPERAAQFAELQRMLTAMRAAKTDGWVACYLGYP
;
A
#
# COMPACT_ATOMS: atom_id res chain seq x y z
N MET A 1 11.11 9.73 -26.76
CA MET A 1 10.06 10.38 -25.94
C MET A 1 10.26 9.96 -24.49
N ARG A 2 10.70 10.88 -23.60
CA ARG A 2 10.86 10.61 -22.17
C ARG A 2 9.52 10.83 -21.49
N ARG A 3 8.89 9.78 -20.95
CA ARG A 3 7.68 9.92 -20.13
C ARG A 3 8.08 10.53 -18.78
N ALA A 4 7.41 11.61 -18.39
CA ALA A 4 7.55 12.18 -17.05
C ALA A 4 7.06 11.17 -16.00
N ILE A 5 7.74 11.10 -14.86
CA ILE A 5 7.31 10.33 -13.68
C ILE A 5 6.51 11.30 -12.79
N PRO A 6 5.19 11.15 -12.65
CA PRO A 6 4.38 11.99 -11.76
C PRO A 6 4.70 11.73 -10.28
N ALA A 7 4.46 12.72 -9.43
CA ALA A 7 4.65 12.63 -7.99
C ALA A 7 3.71 11.58 -7.35
N LEU A 8 4.18 10.91 -6.30
CA LEU A 8 3.43 9.97 -5.47
C LEU A 8 2.63 10.75 -4.43
N VAL A 9 1.30 10.63 -4.42
CA VAL A 9 0.43 11.16 -3.36
C VAL A 9 -0.18 9.97 -2.62
N CYS A 10 0.13 9.85 -1.33
CA CYS A 10 -0.43 8.82 -0.44
C CYS A 10 -1.67 9.36 0.26
N LEU A 11 -2.80 8.66 0.15
CA LEU A 11 -3.99 8.91 0.98
C LEU A 11 -4.06 7.82 2.06
N LEU A 12 -3.92 8.20 3.33
CA LEU A 12 -4.10 7.32 4.48
C LEU A 12 -5.58 7.31 4.89
N ALA A 13 -6.27 6.19 4.73
CA ALA A 13 -7.53 5.94 5.41
C ALA A 13 -7.23 5.30 6.78
N LEU A 14 -7.16 6.13 7.82
CA LEU A 14 -7.08 5.67 9.21
C LEU A 14 -8.49 5.28 9.70
N THR A 15 -8.77 3.98 9.79
CA THR A 15 -9.90 3.48 10.59
C THR A 15 -9.38 3.04 11.95
N SER A 16 -9.39 3.98 12.91
CA SER A 16 -9.20 3.63 14.32
C SER A 16 -10.48 2.97 14.85
N CYS A 17 -10.41 1.68 15.19
CA CYS A 17 -11.43 1.00 15.98
C CYS A 17 -10.79 0.52 17.28
N GLY A 18 -11.27 1.01 18.44
CA GLY A 18 -10.83 0.54 19.75
C GLY A 18 -10.92 1.55 20.89
N THR A 19 -12.13 1.79 21.39
CA THR A 19 -12.37 2.39 22.72
C THR A 19 -12.21 1.34 23.82
N VAL A 20 -11.37 1.58 24.83
CA VAL A 20 -11.63 1.16 26.23
C VAL A 20 -11.10 2.20 27.23
N ALA A 21 -12.07 2.81 27.92
CA ALA A 21 -12.13 3.35 29.29
C ALA A 21 -10.87 3.85 30.03
N GLY A 22 -10.95 5.11 30.49
CA GLY A 22 -10.67 5.43 31.88
C GLY A 22 -9.88 6.72 32.16
N ARG A 23 -10.58 7.86 32.30
CA ARG A 23 -10.55 8.73 33.51
C ARG A 23 -11.34 10.01 33.27
N ARG A 24 -12.15 10.34 34.27
CA ARG A 24 -12.98 11.54 34.37
C ARG A 24 -12.12 12.79 34.47
N SER A 25 -12.41 13.81 33.66
CA SER A 25 -12.36 15.19 34.13
C SER A 25 -13.42 16.02 33.39
N SER A 26 -14.16 16.77 34.19
CA SER A 26 -15.35 17.54 33.86
C SER A 26 -15.03 18.82 33.10
N LEU A 27 -15.65 19.01 31.92
CA LEU A 27 -15.93 20.33 31.36
C LEU A 27 -17.30 20.29 30.66
N GLN A 28 -18.24 21.06 31.21
CA GLN A 28 -19.56 21.36 30.66
C GLN A 28 -19.48 22.48 29.62
N ALA A 29 -20.54 22.53 28.79
CA ALA A 29 -21.00 23.58 27.86
C ALA A 29 -20.57 23.37 26.39
N ALA A 30 -21.44 23.42 25.38
CA ALA A 30 -22.87 23.68 25.29
C ALA A 30 -23.45 22.93 24.08
N SER A 31 -24.65 22.40 24.22
CA SER A 31 -25.39 21.64 23.20
C SER A 31 -26.38 22.54 22.45
N GLY A 32 -26.20 22.66 21.13
CA GLY A 32 -27.23 23.10 20.19
C GLY A 32 -27.40 22.06 19.09
N PRO A 33 -28.63 21.79 18.59
CA PRO A 33 -28.86 20.75 17.60
C PRO A 33 -28.38 21.23 16.22
N ARG A 34 -27.27 20.67 15.73
CA ARG A 34 -26.93 20.75 14.29
C ARG A 34 -27.65 19.61 13.58
N ALA A 35 -28.68 19.95 12.82
CA ALA A 35 -29.23 19.05 11.82
C ALA A 35 -28.12 18.69 10.83
N SER A 36 -27.76 17.41 10.77
CA SER A 36 -26.85 16.88 9.75
C SER A 36 -27.57 16.87 8.41
N ALA A 37 -27.25 17.83 7.55
CA ALA A 37 -27.62 17.76 6.14
C ALA A 37 -26.95 16.53 5.51
N PRO A 38 -27.61 15.79 4.60
CA PRO A 38 -27.00 14.67 3.92
C PRO A 38 -25.78 15.17 3.14
N ILE A 39 -24.63 14.50 3.30
CA ILE A 39 -23.43 14.70 2.50
C ILE A 39 -23.73 14.09 1.12
N ALA A 40 -24.54 14.79 0.34
CA ALA A 40 -24.78 14.55 -1.07
C ALA A 40 -24.56 15.89 -1.78
N ALA A 41 -23.29 16.29 -1.89
CA ALA A 41 -22.90 17.46 -2.67
C ALA A 41 -21.68 17.11 -3.54
N ALA A 42 -21.98 16.91 -4.82
CA ALA A 42 -21.15 17.16 -6.00
C ALA A 42 -19.73 16.57 -6.00
N MET A 43 -19.61 15.31 -6.40
CA MET A 43 -18.37 14.80 -6.99
C MET A 43 -18.32 15.28 -8.45
N ALA A 44 -17.65 16.40 -8.71
CA ALA A 44 -17.24 16.74 -10.06
C ALA A 44 -16.24 15.67 -10.56
N PRO A 45 -16.31 15.25 -11.84
CA PRO A 45 -15.32 14.37 -12.41
C PRO A 45 -13.96 15.07 -12.38
N VAL A 46 -12.98 14.43 -11.75
CA VAL A 46 -11.60 14.89 -11.80
C VAL A 46 -10.95 14.18 -12.98
N ASP A 47 -10.64 14.92 -14.04
CA ASP A 47 -10.07 14.40 -15.30
C ASP A 47 -8.60 13.93 -15.19
N ALA A 48 -8.08 13.76 -13.98
CA ALA A 48 -6.77 13.18 -13.73
C ALA A 48 -6.84 12.25 -12.50
N PRO A 49 -6.26 11.04 -12.56
CA PRO A 49 -6.19 10.16 -11.40
C PRO A 49 -5.36 10.83 -10.30
N LEU A 50 -6.03 11.31 -9.25
CA LEU A 50 -5.43 12.04 -8.12
C LEU A 50 -4.71 11.11 -7.13
N ALA A 51 -5.00 9.81 -7.16
CA ALA A 51 -4.40 8.82 -6.27
C ALA A 51 -3.76 7.69 -7.07
N ARG A 52 -2.51 7.38 -6.76
CA ARG A 52 -1.74 6.32 -7.43
C ARG A 52 -1.75 5.00 -6.68
N SER A 53 -1.92 5.06 -5.36
CA SER A 53 -1.89 3.90 -4.47
C SER A 53 -2.99 4.00 -3.41
N LEU A 54 -3.65 2.86 -3.15
CA LEU A 54 -4.50 2.61 -1.98
C LEU A 54 -3.85 1.53 -1.10
N TYR A 55 -4.00 1.66 0.21
CA TYR A 55 -3.48 0.72 1.21
C TYR A 55 -4.57 -0.28 1.61
N VAL A 56 -4.25 -1.57 1.56
CA VAL A 56 -5.16 -2.64 2.00
C VAL A 56 -4.50 -3.41 3.14
N GLY A 57 -5.08 -3.28 4.35
CA GLY A 57 -4.57 -3.93 5.58
C GLY A 57 -5.32 -5.20 5.97
N SER A 58 -6.43 -5.51 5.30
CA SER A 58 -7.25 -6.69 5.55
C SER A 58 -7.86 -7.23 4.27
N PHE A 59 -7.89 -8.54 4.21
CA PHE A 59 -8.46 -9.30 3.12
C PHE A 59 -9.99 -9.41 3.16
N ALA A 60 -10.63 -8.97 4.23
CA ALA A 60 -12.09 -8.91 4.31
C ALA A 60 -12.68 -7.74 3.49
N GLU A 61 -11.86 -6.74 3.16
CA GLU A 61 -12.29 -5.50 2.49
C GLU A 61 -11.83 -5.44 1.03
N ARG A 62 -11.35 -6.56 0.48
CA ARG A 62 -10.74 -6.68 -0.86
C ARG A 62 -11.59 -6.07 -1.97
N ASP A 63 -12.83 -6.53 -2.10
CA ASP A 63 -13.69 -6.10 -3.21
C ASP A 63 -14.07 -4.63 -3.09
N ALA A 64 -14.39 -4.17 -1.88
CA ALA A 64 -14.67 -2.76 -1.60
C ALA A 64 -13.46 -1.86 -1.92
N ALA A 65 -12.24 -2.32 -1.62
CA ALA A 65 -11.02 -1.59 -1.95
C ALA A 65 -10.80 -1.50 -3.48
N LEU A 66 -11.09 -2.56 -4.23
CA LEU A 66 -11.00 -2.55 -5.70
C LEU A 66 -12.08 -1.68 -6.35
N GLU A 67 -13.30 -1.69 -5.82
CA GLU A 67 -14.37 -0.79 -6.24
C GLU A 67 -14.00 0.68 -6.00
N LEU A 68 -13.46 0.99 -4.81
CA LEU A 68 -12.98 2.33 -4.49
C LEU A 68 -11.84 2.74 -5.43
N ALA A 69 -10.89 1.83 -5.69
CA ALA A 69 -9.79 2.09 -6.61
C ALA A 69 -10.31 2.45 -8.01
N ALA A 70 -11.24 1.65 -8.54
CA ALA A 70 -11.86 1.90 -9.84
C ALA A 70 -12.64 3.23 -9.88
N ALA A 71 -13.45 3.51 -8.84
CA ALA A 71 -14.26 4.72 -8.75
C ALA A 71 -13.42 6.01 -8.71
N HIS A 72 -12.20 5.94 -8.20
CA HIS A 72 -11.29 7.09 -8.06
C HIS A 72 -10.12 7.10 -9.06
N GLY A 73 -10.11 6.19 -10.03
CA GLY A 73 -9.05 6.09 -11.03
C GLY A 73 -7.68 5.70 -10.47
N VAL A 74 -7.66 4.97 -9.35
CA VAL A 74 -6.43 4.46 -8.75
C VAL A 74 -5.88 3.32 -9.60
N SER A 75 -4.66 3.50 -10.12
CA SER A 75 -4.04 2.53 -11.02
C SER A 75 -3.26 1.42 -10.33
N GLU A 76 -2.85 1.62 -9.07
CA GLU A 76 -2.06 0.64 -8.32
C GLU A 76 -2.52 0.60 -6.84
N ILE A 77 -2.29 -0.51 -6.14
CA ILE A 77 -2.60 -0.67 -4.71
C ILE A 77 -1.44 -1.35 -4.00
N THR A 78 -1.04 -0.86 -2.83
CA THR A 78 0.04 -1.46 -2.04
C THR A 78 -0.53 -2.39 -0.97
N LEU A 79 -0.11 -3.66 -0.98
CA LEU A 79 -0.64 -4.69 -0.08
C LEU A 79 0.24 -4.85 1.13
N TYR A 80 -0.19 -4.41 2.31
CA TYR A 80 0.58 -4.59 3.54
C TYR A 80 0.22 -5.92 4.22
N GLY A 81 1.08 -6.39 5.13
CA GLY A 81 0.84 -7.64 5.86
C GLY A 81 1.04 -8.92 5.03
N LEU A 82 1.74 -8.85 3.89
CA LEU A 82 1.93 -9.99 2.99
C LEU A 82 2.61 -11.21 3.62
N GLY A 83 3.33 -11.08 4.73
CA GLY A 83 4.07 -12.19 5.34
C GLY A 83 3.19 -13.42 5.63
N GLY A 84 2.01 -13.22 6.24
CA GLY A 84 1.06 -14.30 6.49
C GLY A 84 0.43 -14.83 5.20
N ALA A 85 0.04 -13.91 4.31
CA ALA A 85 -0.60 -14.24 3.04
C ALA A 85 0.29 -15.11 2.13
N LEU A 86 1.58 -14.76 2.02
CA LEU A 86 2.59 -15.49 1.25
C LEU A 86 2.93 -16.87 1.83
N SER A 87 2.53 -17.13 3.07
CA SER A 87 2.83 -18.39 3.76
C SER A 87 1.62 -19.34 3.82
N HIS A 88 0.40 -18.80 3.92
CA HIS A 88 -0.79 -19.58 4.26
C HIS A 88 -2.03 -19.29 3.40
N GLU A 89 -2.04 -18.20 2.63
CA GLU A 89 -3.22 -17.76 1.86
C GLU A 89 -2.85 -17.44 0.40
N THR A 90 -1.91 -18.19 -0.18
CA THR A 90 -1.36 -17.89 -1.51
C THR A 90 -2.43 -17.91 -2.60
N ASP A 91 -3.32 -18.90 -2.61
CA ASP A 91 -4.43 -18.96 -3.58
C ASP A 91 -5.38 -17.76 -3.44
N THR A 92 -5.68 -17.36 -2.20
CA THR A 92 -6.58 -16.22 -1.96
C THR A 92 -5.91 -14.91 -2.34
N LEU A 93 -4.61 -14.75 -2.06
CA LEU A 93 -3.82 -13.62 -2.53
C LEU A 93 -3.78 -13.57 -4.07
N ALA A 94 -3.57 -14.71 -4.73
CA ALA A 94 -3.53 -14.81 -6.18
C ALA A 94 -4.85 -14.36 -6.81
N ALA A 95 -5.98 -14.89 -6.32
CA ALA A 95 -7.32 -14.51 -6.79
C ALA A 95 -7.58 -12.99 -6.63
N PHE A 96 -7.08 -12.39 -5.56
CA PHE A 96 -7.20 -10.94 -5.36
C PHE A 96 -6.39 -10.13 -6.36
N ILE A 97 -5.13 -10.51 -6.61
CA ILE A 97 -4.28 -9.82 -7.58
C ILE A 97 -4.88 -9.91 -8.98
N GLU A 98 -5.37 -11.09 -9.37
CA GLU A 98 -6.06 -11.27 -10.65
C GLU A 98 -7.34 -10.42 -10.75
N ALA A 99 -8.12 -10.34 -9.67
CA ALA A 99 -9.30 -9.48 -9.61
C ALA A 99 -8.95 -7.99 -9.74
N ALA A 100 -7.83 -7.55 -9.17
CA ALA A 100 -7.31 -6.19 -9.32
C ALA A 100 -6.90 -5.92 -10.77
N GLN A 101 -6.11 -6.82 -11.37
CA GLN A 101 -5.64 -6.71 -12.74
C GLN A 101 -6.79 -6.67 -13.75
N ALA A 102 -7.83 -7.48 -13.54
CA ALA A 102 -9.05 -7.49 -14.37
C ALA A 102 -9.78 -6.14 -14.36
N ARG A 103 -9.56 -5.31 -13.34
CA ARG A 103 -10.09 -3.93 -13.20
C ARG A 103 -9.08 -2.86 -13.64
N GLY A 104 -7.94 -3.26 -14.19
CA GLY A 104 -6.86 -2.34 -14.57
C GLY A 104 -6.07 -1.79 -13.38
N VAL A 105 -6.14 -2.45 -12.22
CA VAL A 105 -5.46 -2.04 -10.99
C VAL A 105 -4.27 -2.98 -10.72
N GLY A 106 -3.06 -2.43 -10.65
CA GLY A 106 -1.85 -3.19 -10.33
C GLY A 106 -1.64 -3.39 -8.83
N ALA A 107 -1.30 -4.60 -8.39
CA ALA A 107 -0.89 -4.83 -7.00
C ALA A 107 0.62 -4.56 -6.82
N ILE A 108 0.99 -3.86 -5.75
CA ILE A 108 2.37 -3.58 -5.35
C ILE A 108 2.68 -4.36 -4.06
N ALA A 109 3.81 -5.07 -4.06
CA ALA A 109 4.29 -5.80 -2.90
C ALA A 109 5.35 -4.99 -2.12
N PRO A 110 5.09 -4.60 -0.86
CA PRO A 110 6.13 -4.10 0.02
C PRO A 110 7.08 -5.24 0.43
N VAL A 111 8.38 -4.92 0.46
CA VAL A 111 9.48 -5.81 0.79
C VAL A 111 10.20 -5.24 2.00
N SER A 112 9.96 -5.84 3.16
CA SER A 112 10.48 -5.41 4.46
C SER A 112 11.66 -6.28 4.95
N GLY A 113 12.32 -7.00 4.06
CA GLY A 113 13.42 -7.92 4.41
C GLY A 113 13.84 -8.85 3.27
N MET A 114 15.05 -9.38 3.35
CA MET A 114 15.63 -10.29 2.34
C MET A 114 14.83 -11.60 2.19
N ASP A 115 14.28 -12.13 3.28
CA ASP A 115 13.43 -13.33 3.30
C ASP A 115 12.14 -13.16 2.48
N ARG A 116 11.67 -11.92 2.35
CA ARG A 116 10.48 -11.58 1.57
C ARG A 116 10.74 -11.62 0.07
N VAL A 117 11.96 -11.33 -0.39
CA VAL A 117 12.32 -11.38 -1.80
C VAL A 117 12.12 -12.79 -2.37
N GLU A 118 12.63 -13.80 -1.68
CA GLU A 118 12.49 -15.20 -2.11
C GLU A 118 11.04 -15.66 -2.05
N SER A 119 10.31 -15.29 -1.00
CA SER A 119 8.90 -15.65 -0.84
C SER A 119 8.02 -15.07 -1.96
N LEU A 120 8.25 -13.82 -2.36
CA LEU A 120 7.55 -13.19 -3.48
C LEU A 120 7.92 -13.82 -4.82
N ALA A 121 9.21 -14.09 -5.05
CA ALA A 121 9.66 -14.75 -6.26
C ALA A 121 9.08 -16.17 -6.41
N ARG A 122 8.96 -16.90 -5.30
CA ARG A 122 8.28 -18.19 -5.25
C ARG A 122 6.80 -18.05 -5.60
N PHE A 123 6.11 -17.13 -4.95
CA PHE A 123 4.69 -16.87 -5.20
C PHE A 123 4.41 -16.55 -6.68
N GLU A 124 5.13 -15.61 -7.30
CA GLU A 124 4.90 -15.24 -8.71
C GLU A 124 5.21 -16.39 -9.70
N ARG A 125 6.09 -17.32 -9.32
CA ARG A 125 6.38 -18.53 -10.11
C ARG A 125 5.26 -19.57 -9.98
N GLU A 126 4.70 -19.73 -8.79
CA GLU A 126 3.60 -20.68 -8.51
C GLU A 126 2.25 -20.17 -9.03
N HIS A 127 2.07 -18.85 -9.08
CA HIS A 127 0.86 -18.18 -9.57
C HIS A 127 1.18 -17.22 -10.74
N PRO A 128 1.51 -17.73 -11.94
CA PRO A 128 2.04 -16.92 -13.03
C PRO A 128 1.05 -15.89 -13.61
N SER A 129 -0.26 -16.06 -13.38
CA SER A 129 -1.32 -15.10 -13.70
C SER A 129 -1.42 -13.95 -12.68
N ALA A 130 -1.09 -14.21 -11.41
CA ALA A 130 -1.23 -13.27 -10.30
C ALA A 130 0.05 -12.48 -10.01
N ARG A 131 0.55 -11.73 -10.99
CA ARG A 131 1.82 -10.97 -10.86
C ARG A 131 1.64 -9.61 -10.18
N PHE A 132 2.58 -9.24 -9.31
CA PHE A 132 2.65 -7.87 -8.80
C PHE A 132 3.17 -6.92 -9.89
N ALA A 133 2.52 -5.78 -10.05
CA ALA A 133 2.99 -4.70 -10.95
C ALA A 133 4.36 -4.15 -10.50
N GLY A 134 4.57 -4.06 -9.19
CA GLY A 134 5.79 -3.53 -8.61
C GLY A 134 6.16 -4.16 -7.28
N TRP A 135 7.45 -4.21 -6.98
CA TRP A 135 7.94 -4.47 -5.63
C TRP A 135 8.56 -3.19 -5.08
N VAL A 136 8.22 -2.83 -3.85
CA VAL A 136 8.70 -1.60 -3.21
C VAL A 136 9.34 -1.94 -1.88
N THR A 137 10.48 -1.33 -1.58
CA THR A 137 11.02 -1.33 -0.22
C THR A 137 11.05 0.09 0.32
N GLU A 138 11.33 0.27 1.60
CA GLU A 138 11.34 1.56 2.27
C GLU A 138 12.66 1.82 2.97
N PHE A 139 13.07 3.08 2.94
CA PHE A 139 14.19 3.59 3.72
C PHE A 139 13.78 4.91 4.36
N GLU A 140 13.73 4.92 5.68
CA GLU A 140 13.30 6.06 6.47
C GLU A 140 14.52 6.72 7.13
N PHE A 141 14.85 7.95 6.72
CA PHE A 141 16.07 8.65 7.14
C PHE A 141 16.09 8.98 8.65
N TRP A 142 14.92 8.95 9.31
CA TRP A 142 14.76 9.21 10.74
C TRP A 142 14.97 7.96 11.62
N ASN A 143 14.98 6.74 11.07
CA ASN A 143 15.10 5.50 11.87
C ASN A 143 16.52 5.18 12.33
N ALA A 144 17.56 5.76 11.71
CA ALA A 144 18.95 5.59 12.15
C ALA A 144 19.80 6.85 11.95
N PRO A 145 20.09 7.57 13.03
CA PRO A 145 21.10 8.63 13.01
C PRO A 145 22.52 8.03 13.04
N GLY A 146 23.48 8.74 12.44
CA GLY A 146 24.91 8.42 12.59
C GLY A 146 25.39 7.18 11.81
N PRO A 147 26.36 6.40 12.34
CA PRO A 147 27.05 5.34 11.59
C PRO A 147 26.13 4.18 11.19
N GLU A 148 25.02 3.96 11.90
CA GLU A 148 24.01 2.95 11.56
C GLU A 148 23.35 3.23 10.20
N ARG A 149 23.29 4.49 9.78
CA ARG A 149 22.74 4.90 8.48
C ARG A 149 23.50 4.29 7.31
N ALA A 150 24.83 4.23 7.39
CA ALA A 150 25.65 3.65 6.34
C ALA A 150 25.39 2.14 6.20
N ALA A 151 25.23 1.45 7.32
CA ALA A 151 24.89 0.02 7.34
C ALA A 151 23.48 -0.23 6.78
N GLN A 152 22.48 0.57 7.16
CA GLN A 152 21.12 0.46 6.62
C GLN A 152 21.06 0.79 5.12
N PHE A 153 21.81 1.79 4.66
CA PHE A 153 21.88 2.10 3.23
C PHE A 153 22.55 0.99 2.43
N ALA A 154 23.60 0.36 2.98
CA ALA A 154 24.21 -0.82 2.36
C ALA A 154 23.22 -2.01 2.30
N GLU A 155 22.41 -2.22 3.34
CA GLU A 155 21.36 -3.24 3.32
C GLU A 155 20.27 -2.92 2.29
N LEU A 156 19.85 -1.65 2.19
CA LEU A 156 18.94 -1.20 1.14
C LEU A 156 19.48 -1.52 -0.26
N GLN A 157 20.76 -1.24 -0.52
CA GLN A 157 21.39 -1.55 -1.80
C GLN A 157 21.39 -3.06 -2.10
N ARG A 158 21.70 -3.89 -1.09
CA ARG A 158 21.64 -5.36 -1.23
C ARG A 158 20.22 -5.82 -1.55
N MET A 159 19.23 -5.30 -0.84
CA MET A 159 17.83 -5.65 -1.04
C MET A 159 17.30 -5.22 -2.42
N LEU A 160 17.57 -3.99 -2.87
CA LEU A 160 17.19 -3.52 -4.20
C LEU A 160 17.84 -4.36 -5.31
N THR A 161 19.10 -4.76 -5.12
CA THR A 161 19.80 -5.65 -6.06
C THR A 161 19.12 -7.01 -6.12
N ALA A 162 18.79 -7.60 -4.97
CA ALA A 162 18.13 -8.90 -4.89
C ALA A 162 16.71 -8.85 -5.48
N MET A 163 15.92 -7.82 -5.16
CA MET A 163 14.61 -7.58 -5.75
C MET A 163 14.69 -7.48 -7.27
N ARG A 164 15.67 -6.75 -7.81
CA ARG A 164 15.82 -6.59 -9.25
C ARG A 164 16.24 -7.89 -9.95
N ALA A 165 17.07 -8.69 -9.30
CA ALA A 165 17.48 -9.99 -9.84
C ALA A 165 16.33 -11.02 -9.83
N ALA A 166 15.47 -10.98 -8.80
CA ALA A 166 14.39 -11.94 -8.63
C ALA A 166 13.11 -11.58 -9.42
N LYS A 167 12.81 -10.29 -9.58
CA LYS A 167 11.59 -9.83 -10.28
C LYS A 167 11.74 -10.01 -11.80
N THR A 168 10.89 -10.86 -12.37
CA THR A 168 10.95 -11.20 -13.81
C THR A 168 10.23 -10.20 -14.70
N ASP A 169 9.20 -9.54 -14.18
CA ASP A 169 8.37 -8.56 -14.90
C ASP A 169 7.89 -7.46 -13.94
N GLY A 170 7.63 -6.26 -14.47
CA GLY A 170 7.25 -5.07 -13.71
C GLY A 170 8.44 -4.27 -13.15
N TRP A 171 8.17 -3.44 -12.14
CA TRP A 171 9.14 -2.48 -11.62
C TRP A 171 9.61 -2.78 -10.18
N VAL A 172 10.77 -2.26 -9.82
CA VAL A 172 11.32 -2.27 -8.45
C VAL A 172 11.57 -0.82 -8.05
N ALA A 173 11.14 -0.43 -6.85
CA ALA A 173 11.33 0.92 -6.33
C ALA A 173 11.70 0.93 -4.84
N CYS A 174 12.16 2.09 -4.38
CA CYS A 174 12.35 2.40 -2.97
C CYS A 174 11.54 3.66 -2.63
N TYR A 175 10.74 3.59 -1.57
CA TYR A 175 10.23 4.77 -0.88
C TYR A 175 11.33 5.36 0.00
N LEU A 176 11.54 6.67 -0.07
CA LEU A 176 12.52 7.40 0.73
C LEU A 176 11.77 8.35 1.67
N GLY A 177 11.72 8.01 2.95
CA GLY A 177 11.07 8.83 3.98
C GLY A 177 12.03 9.90 4.51
N TYR A 178 11.76 11.17 4.21
CA TYR A 178 12.49 12.33 4.74
C TYR A 178 11.71 13.00 5.89
N PRO A 179 12.39 13.50 6.93
CA PRO A 179 11.76 14.26 8.02
C PRO A 179 11.16 15.59 7.56
#